data_AF-A0A977KWD2-F1
#
_entry.id   AF-A0A977KWD2-F1
#
_cell.length_a   1.000
_cell.length_b   1.000
_cell.length_c   1.000
_cell.angle_alpha   90.00
_cell.angle_beta   90.00
_cell.angle_gamma   90.00
#
_symmetry.space_group_name_H-M   'P 1'
#
loop_
_entity.id
_entity.type
_entity.pdbx_description
1 polymer ?
#
loop_
_entity_poly.entity_id
_entity_poly.type
_entity_poly.pdbx_seq_one_letter_code
_entity_poly.pdbx_strand_id
1 'polypeptide(L)'
;MFIQTKGKIRDGQLILEQTEPALPRDVDVSVFIIFQTPHECQENDEIRTAMQQSFKEAGIENREQILELIREVKQELIQERQL
;
A
#
# COMPACT_ATOMS: atom_id res chain seq x y z
N MET A 1 -19.32 12.90 18.68
CA MET A 1 -19.73 12.13 17.48
C MET A 1 -18.54 12.08 16.54
N PHE A 2 -18.18 10.91 16.02
CA PHE A 2 -17.05 10.76 15.09
C PHE A 2 -17.60 10.37 13.71
N ILE A 3 -17.28 11.16 12.69
CA ILE A 3 -17.71 10.92 11.31
C ILE A 3 -16.46 10.59 10.52
N GLN A 4 -16.39 9.38 9.98
CA GLN A 4 -15.36 8.98 9.04
C GLN A 4 -16.00 8.81 7.67
N THR A 5 -15.59 9.63 6.71
CA THR A 5 -16.05 9.52 5.32
C THR A 5 -14.89 9.67 4.36
N LYS A 6 -15.04 9.11 3.17
CA LYS A 6 -14.12 9.31 2.06
C LYS A 6 -14.43 10.66 1.40
N GLY A 7 -13.40 11.30 0.86
CA GLY A 7 -13.55 12.53 0.12
C GLY A 7 -12.52 12.66 -0.97
N LYS A 8 -12.79 13.52 -1.94
CA LYS A 8 -11.90 13.83 -3.05
C LYS A 8 -11.68 15.33 -3.08
N ILE A 9 -10.45 15.75 -3.35
CA ILE A 9 -10.15 17.16 -3.61
C ILE A 9 -10.24 17.41 -5.11
N ARG A 10 -11.04 18.39 -5.52
CA ARG A 10 -11.15 18.87 -6.91
C ARG A 10 -11.15 20.39 -6.90
N ASP A 11 -10.31 21.01 -7.72
CA ASP A 11 -10.21 22.47 -7.83
C ASP A 11 -10.04 23.19 -6.49
N GLY A 12 -9.26 22.60 -5.57
CA GLY A 12 -9.02 23.12 -4.22
C GLY A 12 -10.17 22.91 -3.23
N GLN A 13 -11.24 22.21 -3.62
CA GLN A 13 -12.41 21.95 -2.78
C GLN A 13 -12.45 20.48 -2.34
N LEU A 14 -12.65 20.24 -1.04
CA LEU A 14 -12.86 18.90 -0.49
C LEU A 14 -14.33 18.49 -0.64
N ILE A 15 -14.59 17.50 -1.50
CA ILE A 15 -15.90 16.93 -1.75
C ILE A 15 -16.00 15.63 -0.96
N LEU A 16 -16.88 15.58 0.04
CA LEU A 16 -17.12 14.38 0.84
C LEU A 16 -18.13 13.47 0.14
N GLU A 17 -17.82 12.18 0.05
CA GLU A 17 -18.75 11.16 -0.42
C GLU A 17 -19.70 10.84 0.75
N GLN A 18 -20.81 11.58 0.86
CA GLN A 18 -21.79 11.37 1.94
C GLN A 18 -22.59 10.08 1.73
N THR A 19 -22.50 9.16 2.70
CA THR A 19 -23.35 7.95 2.78
C THR A 19 -24.31 7.97 3.97
N GLU A 20 -24.48 9.13 4.61
CA GLU A 20 -25.21 9.38 5.88
C GLU A 20 -24.52 8.88 7.17
N PRO A 21 -24.73 9.55 8.34
CA PRO A 21 -25.75 10.58 8.62
C PRO A 21 -25.32 12.02 8.29
N ALA A 22 -26.32 12.87 8.09
CA ALA A 22 -26.18 14.29 7.77
C ALA A 22 -25.28 15.02 8.78
N LEU A 23 -24.42 15.91 8.28
CA LEU A 23 -23.58 16.76 9.11
C LEU A 23 -24.47 17.69 9.96
N PRO A 24 -24.17 17.84 11.26
CA PRO A 24 -24.94 18.74 12.12
C PRO A 24 -24.65 20.19 11.73
N ARG A 25 -25.66 21.07 11.82
CA ARG A 25 -25.63 22.41 11.23
C ARG A 25 -24.97 23.48 12.10
N ASP A 26 -25.06 23.35 13.43
CA ASP A 26 -24.64 24.39 14.38
C ASP A 26 -23.78 23.79 15.49
N VAL A 27 -22.60 23.27 15.14
CA VAL A 27 -21.69 22.65 16.11
C VAL A 27 -20.23 22.92 15.74
N ASP A 28 -19.41 23.22 16.74
CA ASP A 28 -17.97 23.25 16.57
C ASP A 28 -17.43 21.84 16.33
N VAL A 29 -16.63 21.68 15.27
CA VAL A 29 -16.05 20.39 14.88
C VAL A 29 -14.54 20.50 14.70
N SER A 30 -13.82 19.47 15.14
CA SER A 30 -12.41 19.27 14.80
C SER A 30 -12.31 18.31 13.62
N VAL A 31 -11.63 18.74 12.55
CA VAL A 31 -11.49 17.97 11.31
C VAL A 31 -10.07 17.42 11.18
N PHE A 32 -9.96 16.12 10.96
CA PHE A 32 -8.70 15.46 10.62
C PHE A 32 -8.77 15.01 9.16
N ILE A 33 -7.85 15.50 8.32
CA ILE A 33 -7.73 15.11 6.91
C ILE A 33 -6.50 14.24 6.75
N ILE A 34 -6.69 13.00 6.31
CA ILE A 34 -5.61 12.07 6.01
C ILE A 34 -5.50 11.97 4.50
N PHE A 35 -4.39 12.47 3.94
CA PHE A 35 -4.08 12.29 2.53
C PHE A 35 -3.57 10.88 2.31
N GLN A 36 -4.35 10.09 1.59
CA GLN A 36 -3.83 8.88 0.97
C GLN A 36 -3.09 9.31 -0.27
N THR A 37 -1.81 9.67 -0.13
CA THR A 37 -0.93 9.69 -1.30
C THR A 37 -1.00 8.29 -1.90
N PRO A 38 -1.43 8.13 -3.17
CA PRO A 38 -1.10 6.89 -3.85
C PRO A 38 0.42 6.80 -3.70
N HIS A 39 0.91 5.74 -3.05
CA HIS A 39 2.32 5.42 -3.16
C HIS A 39 2.62 5.51 -4.65
N GLU A 40 3.48 6.43 -5.04
CA GLU A 40 3.93 6.52 -6.41
C GLU A 40 4.46 5.13 -6.74
N CYS A 41 3.72 4.37 -7.53
CA CYS A 41 4.16 3.09 -8.07
C CYS A 41 5.33 3.27 -9.04
N GLN A 42 5.98 4.44 -9.10
CA GLN A 42 7.17 4.70 -9.90
C GLN A 42 8.40 3.97 -9.34
N GLU A 43 8.61 3.94 -8.02
CA GLU A 43 9.70 3.11 -7.45
C GLU A 43 9.46 1.61 -7.67
N ASN A 44 8.19 1.19 -7.71
CA ASN A 44 7.85 -0.23 -7.83
C ASN A 44 8.21 -0.78 -9.22
N ASP A 45 8.08 0.01 -10.29
CA ASP A 45 8.42 -0.46 -11.63
C ASP A 45 9.93 -0.60 -11.81
N GLU A 46 10.74 0.35 -11.34
CA GLU A 46 12.20 0.23 -11.39
C GLU A 46 12.71 -0.94 -10.52
N ILE A 47 12.18 -1.06 -9.31
CA ILE A 47 12.50 -2.17 -8.39
C ILE A 47 12.05 -3.50 -8.99
N ARG A 48 10.89 -3.56 -9.63
CA ARG A 48 10.35 -4.76 -10.27
C ARG A 48 11.16 -5.14 -11.51
N THR A 49 11.61 -4.17 -12.31
CA THR A 49 12.52 -4.41 -13.44
C THR A 49 13.89 -4.89 -12.95
N ALA A 50 14.44 -4.27 -11.91
CA ALA A 50 15.70 -4.71 -11.29
C ALA A 50 15.59 -6.13 -10.72
N MET A 51 14.52 -6.44 -9.98
CA MET A 51 14.26 -7.79 -9.48
C MET A 51 14.12 -8.80 -10.62
N GLN A 52 13.37 -8.48 -11.68
CA GLN A 52 13.23 -9.37 -12.85
C GLN A 52 14.57 -9.61 -13.56
N GLN A 53 15.42 -8.60 -13.63
CA GLN A 53 16.77 -8.72 -14.20
C GLN A 53 17.65 -9.64 -13.34
N SER A 54 17.67 -9.43 -12.01
CA SER A 54 18.42 -10.29 -11.09
C SER A 54 17.94 -11.73 -11.11
N PHE A 55 16.62 -11.98 -11.25
CA PHE A 55 16.09 -13.34 -11.38
C PHE A 55 16.54 -14.00 -12.69
N LYS A 56 16.57 -13.27 -13.81
CA LYS A 56 17.11 -13.79 -15.09
C LYS A 56 18.59 -14.13 -14.99
N GLU A 57 19.39 -13.27 -14.37
CA GLU A 57 20.82 -13.51 -14.17
C GLU A 57 21.09 -14.71 -13.25
N ALA A 58 20.20 -14.96 -12.30
CA ALA A 58 20.22 -16.15 -11.43
C ALA A 58 19.66 -17.43 -12.10
N GLY A 59 19.26 -17.37 -13.38
CA GLY A 59 18.69 -18.53 -14.09
C GLY A 59 17.26 -18.91 -13.68
N ILE A 60 16.54 -17.98 -13.04
CA ILE A 60 15.15 -18.19 -12.62
C ILE A 60 14.22 -17.77 -13.77
N GLU A 61 13.66 -18.76 -14.43
CA GLU A 61 12.87 -18.60 -15.66
C GLU A 61 11.36 -18.64 -15.39
N ASN A 62 10.93 -19.20 -14.26
CA ASN A 62 9.52 -19.40 -13.96
C ASN A 62 9.13 -19.00 -12.53
N ARG A 63 7.82 -18.84 -12.34
CA ARG A 63 7.23 -18.41 -11.08
C ARG A 63 7.38 -19.43 -9.95
N GLU A 64 7.50 -20.72 -10.26
CA GLU A 64 7.65 -21.78 -9.26
C GLU A 64 9.02 -21.70 -8.59
N GLN A 65 10.08 -21.46 -9.36
CA GLN A 65 11.44 -21.25 -8.87
C GLN A 65 11.54 -20.02 -7.94
N ILE A 66 10.81 -18.93 -8.25
CA ILE A 66 10.72 -17.76 -7.35
C ILE A 66 10.08 -18.13 -6.02
N LEU A 67 8.99 -18.91 -6.06
CA LEU A 67 8.27 -19.32 -4.86
C LEU A 67 9.09 -20.29 -4.01
N GLU A 68 9.89 -21.16 -4.64
CA GLU A 68 10.83 -22.06 -3.97
C GLU A 68 11.95 -21.27 -3.28
N LEU A 69 12.57 -20.32 -3.97
CA LEU A 69 13.59 -19.43 -3.38
C LEU A 69 13.04 -18.65 -2.18
N ILE A 70 11.83 -18.07 -2.28
CA ILE A 70 11.19 -17.36 -1.16
C ILE A 70 10.94 -18.32 0.01
N ARG A 71 10.59 -19.57 -0.27
CA ARG A 71 10.34 -20.58 0.76
C ARG A 71 11.63 -20.96 1.49
N GLU A 72 12.73 -21.16 0.76
CA GLU A 72 14.05 -21.46 1.32
C GLU A 72 14.54 -20.31 2.23
N VAL A 73 14.53 -19.08 1.73
CA VAL A 73 14.92 -17.89 2.50
C VAL A 73 14.10 -17.75 3.79
N LYS A 74 12.78 -18.00 3.72
CA LYS A 74 11.92 -17.97 4.92
C LYS A 74 12.26 -19.08 5.90
N GLN A 75 12.62 -20.27 5.43
CA GLN A 75 13.02 -21.38 6.29
C GLN A 75 14.35 -21.08 7.00
N GLU A 76 15.33 -20.54 6.29
CA GLU A 76 16.61 -20.11 6.88
C GLU A 76 16.40 -19.05 7.96
N LEU A 77 15.60 -18.01 7.68
CA LEU A 77 15.28 -16.97 8.67
C LEU A 77 14.57 -17.50 9.92
N ILE A 78 13.78 -18.56 9.78
CA ILE A 78 13.13 -19.20 10.92
C ILE A 78 14.14 -20.02 11.72
N GLN A 79 15.06 -20.73 11.05
CA GLN A 79 16.12 -21.50 11.70
C GLN A 79 17.10 -20.60 12.45
N GLU A 80 17.50 -19.46 11.87
CA GLU A 80 18.36 -18.48 12.54
C GLU A 80 17.72 -17.88 13.80
N ARG A 81 16.39 -17.73 13.82
CA ARG A 81 15.66 -17.25 15.01
C ARG A 81 15.53 -18.30 16.11
N GLN A 82 15.85 -19.55 15.82
CA GLN A 82 15.77 -20.69 16.76
C GLN A 82 17.16 -21.10 17.29
N LEU A 83 18.23 -20.47 16.82
CA LEU A 83 19.60 -20.57 17.33
C LEU A 83 19.90 -19.43 18.31
#